data_AF-A0A261D679-F1
#
_entry.id   AF-A0A261D679-F1
#
_cell.length_a   1.000
_cell.length_b   1.000
_cell.length_c   1.000
_cell.angle_alpha   90.00
_cell.angle_beta   90.00
_cell.angle_gamma   90.00
#
_symmetry.space_group_name_H-M   'P 1'
#
loop_
_entity.id
_entity.type
_entity.pdbx_description
1 polymer ?
#
loop_
_entity_poly.entity_id
_entity_poly.type
_entity_poly.pdbx_seq_one_letter_code
_entity_poly.pdbx_strand_id
1 'polypeptide(L)'
;MPTPTLLRRRHVSNSVVVEQSSIPPGYRRNSLLAWARDENGALDIRHALTTDTISDALMIDELLQLVNTGVLCGQEQFEAAAIGLILTCGDSPESCWQAFYRNSLAELESGRSPFAPIHRRALSLLQGSSVLEVGSCFGFFALRAAAAGFDVSACDISSGAVTLLGKAAGRMGLTVQTQVGNAVELPYPTDCTDTVTLIHLLEHLPDQVDVAINEALRVARRRVVIAVPFEEVPSPHFGHHQRLTSETLVTWAARADHRGARIFTDHGGWLVLQPPGA
;
A
#
# COMPACT_ATOMS: atom_id res chain seq x y z
N MET A 1 4.66 15.31 -17.38
CA MET A 1 3.57 15.86 -16.53
C MET A 1 4.14 16.99 -15.70
N PRO A 2 3.44 18.11 -15.49
CA PRO A 2 3.96 19.21 -14.71
C PRO A 2 4.04 18.79 -13.24
N THR A 3 5.24 18.90 -12.64
CA THR A 3 5.46 18.64 -11.22
C THR A 3 4.66 19.66 -10.41
N PRO A 4 3.76 19.26 -9.51
CA PRO A 4 2.97 20.22 -8.73
C PRO A 4 3.90 21.06 -7.86
N THR A 5 3.89 22.37 -8.09
CA THR A 5 4.69 23.35 -7.39
C THR A 5 4.17 23.50 -5.96
N LEU A 6 4.90 22.94 -4.98
CA LEU A 6 4.70 23.15 -3.54
C LEU A 6 5.06 24.60 -3.17
N LEU A 7 4.23 25.55 -3.58
CA LEU A 7 4.28 26.92 -3.08
C LEU A 7 3.27 27.00 -1.91
N ARG A 8 3.81 27.00 -0.67
CA ARG A 8 3.12 27.27 0.62
C ARG A 8 2.41 26.10 1.32
N ARG A 9 3.02 24.91 1.41
CA ARG A 9 2.44 23.77 2.17
C ARG A 9 0.98 23.50 1.79
N ARG A 10 0.70 23.67 0.49
CA ARG A 10 -0.61 23.54 -0.13
C ARG A 10 -0.49 22.60 -1.32
N HIS A 11 -1.35 21.61 -1.38
CA HIS A 11 -1.53 20.67 -2.46
C HIS A 11 -2.91 20.89 -3.08
N VAL A 12 -2.99 20.87 -4.42
CA VAL A 12 -4.22 21.08 -5.17
C VAL A 12 -4.34 19.98 -6.21
N SER A 13 -5.42 19.20 -6.14
CA SER A 13 -5.87 18.29 -7.18
C SER A 13 -7.16 18.84 -7.83
N ASN A 14 -7.78 18.06 -8.73
CA ASN A 14 -9.03 18.46 -9.39
C ASN A 14 -10.22 18.59 -8.43
N SER A 15 -10.21 17.83 -7.32
CA SER A 15 -11.37 17.69 -6.42
C SER A 15 -11.03 17.88 -4.94
N VAL A 16 -9.74 17.93 -4.59
CA VAL A 16 -9.25 18.07 -3.22
C VAL A 16 -8.15 19.13 -3.15
N VAL A 17 -8.27 20.03 -2.18
CA VAL A 17 -7.19 20.91 -1.73
C VAL A 17 -6.77 20.44 -0.34
N VAL A 18 -5.48 20.30 -0.11
CA VAL A 18 -4.93 20.00 1.23
C VAL A 18 -3.93 21.07 1.59
N GLU A 19 -4.04 21.64 2.78
CA GLU A 19 -3.11 22.67 3.24
C GLU A 19 -2.77 22.51 4.72
N GLN A 20 -1.48 22.59 5.04
CA GLN A 20 -1.04 22.68 6.43
C GLN A 20 -1.12 24.14 6.89
N SER A 21 -2.18 24.48 7.61
CA SER A 21 -2.39 25.84 8.12
C SER A 21 -3.31 25.87 9.33
N SER A 22 -3.46 27.04 9.95
CA SER A 22 -4.50 27.27 10.95
C SER A 22 -5.90 27.11 10.34
N ILE A 23 -6.83 26.55 11.11
CA ILE A 23 -8.21 26.31 10.67
C ILE A 23 -8.94 27.64 10.42
N PRO A 24 -9.37 27.94 9.17
CA PRO A 24 -10.13 29.16 8.88
C PRO A 24 -11.56 29.12 9.48
N PRO A 25 -12.23 30.26 9.68
CA PRO A 25 -13.64 30.31 10.07
C PRO A 25 -14.52 29.55 9.07
N GLY A 26 -15.54 28.85 9.58
CA GLY A 26 -16.50 28.09 8.78
C GLY A 26 -16.08 26.64 8.45
N TYR A 27 -14.85 26.25 8.77
CA TYR A 27 -14.39 24.86 8.63
C TYR A 27 -14.96 23.99 9.75
N ARG A 28 -15.32 22.75 9.40
CA ARG A 28 -15.76 21.72 10.33
C ARG A 28 -14.56 20.90 10.75
N ARG A 29 -14.32 20.79 12.06
CA ARG A 29 -13.21 20.02 12.60
C ARG A 29 -13.60 18.54 12.75
N ASN A 30 -12.67 17.66 12.38
CA ASN A 30 -12.77 16.23 12.53
C ASN A 30 -11.39 15.68 12.94
N SER A 31 -11.19 15.49 14.25
CA SER A 31 -9.90 15.10 14.84
C SER A 31 -8.74 16.07 14.48
N LEU A 32 -7.71 15.60 13.77
CA LEU A 32 -6.55 16.36 13.36
C LEU A 32 -6.77 17.09 12.03
N LEU A 33 -7.85 16.74 11.32
CA LEU A 33 -8.27 17.40 10.10
C LEU A 33 -9.38 18.42 10.38
N ALA A 34 -9.48 19.42 9.53
CA ALA A 34 -10.66 20.26 9.40
C ALA A 34 -10.97 20.43 7.93
N TRP A 35 -12.23 20.61 7.58
CA TRP A 35 -12.63 20.66 6.18
C TRP A 35 -13.75 21.66 5.92
N ALA A 36 -13.80 22.12 4.67
CA ALA A 36 -14.91 22.84 4.08
C ALA A 36 -15.09 22.37 2.63
N ARG A 37 -16.20 22.78 1.99
CA ARG A 37 -16.34 22.69 0.55
C ARG A 37 -16.34 24.10 -0.04
N ASP A 38 -15.65 24.28 -1.16
CA ASP A 38 -15.72 25.54 -1.89
C ASP A 38 -17.03 25.66 -2.69
N GLU A 39 -17.22 26.79 -3.37
CA GLU A 39 -18.41 27.08 -4.17
C GLU A 39 -18.62 26.08 -5.32
N ASN A 40 -17.54 25.42 -5.77
CA ASN A 40 -17.57 24.41 -6.82
C ASN A 40 -17.73 22.97 -6.26
N GLY A 41 -17.85 22.83 -4.94
CA GLY A 41 -17.99 21.56 -4.25
C GLY A 41 -16.67 20.81 -3.97
N ALA A 42 -15.52 21.39 -4.34
CA ALA A 42 -14.22 20.81 -4.08
C ALA A 42 -13.94 20.76 -2.56
N LEU A 43 -13.35 19.66 -2.10
CA LEU A 43 -13.08 19.44 -0.69
C LEU A 43 -11.78 20.16 -0.31
N ASP A 44 -11.84 21.10 0.63
CA ASP A 44 -10.67 21.79 1.18
C ASP A 44 -10.36 21.24 2.58
N ILE A 45 -9.21 20.61 2.75
CA ILE A 45 -8.73 19.96 3.98
C ILE A 45 -7.59 20.79 4.59
N ARG A 46 -7.72 21.07 5.89
CA ARG A 46 -6.71 21.71 6.74
C ARG A 46 -6.21 20.72 7.77
N HIS A 47 -4.92 20.74 8.03
CA HIS A 47 -4.32 19.86 9.03
C HIS A 47 -3.16 20.52 9.77
N ALA A 48 -2.84 19.97 10.94
CA ALA A 48 -1.68 20.36 11.74
C ALA A 48 -0.53 19.33 11.70
N LEU A 49 -0.68 18.25 10.92
CA LEU A 49 0.36 17.22 10.78
C LEU A 49 1.69 17.83 10.32
N THR A 50 2.80 17.30 10.84
CA THR A 50 4.17 17.72 10.56
C THR A 50 5.02 16.52 10.14
N THR A 51 6.26 16.77 9.74
CA THR A 51 7.28 15.72 9.51
C THR A 51 7.59 14.86 10.74
N ASP A 52 7.22 15.31 11.95
CA ASP A 52 7.39 14.52 13.17
C ASP A 52 6.20 13.59 13.46
N THR A 53 5.02 13.92 12.92
CA THR A 53 3.77 13.20 13.26
C THR A 53 3.20 12.39 12.12
N ILE A 54 3.47 12.74 10.85
CA ILE A 54 2.89 12.06 9.69
C ILE A 54 3.37 10.62 9.61
N SER A 55 2.44 9.69 9.44
CA SER A 55 2.68 8.26 9.26
C SER A 55 1.50 7.64 8.52
N ASP A 56 1.69 6.43 8.00
CA ASP A 56 0.69 5.68 7.24
C ASP A 56 -0.56 5.39 8.06
N ALA A 57 -0.40 4.85 9.27
CA ALA A 57 -1.54 4.49 10.11
C ALA A 57 -2.33 5.73 10.55
N LEU A 58 -1.64 6.81 10.95
CA LEU A 58 -2.30 8.05 11.36
C LEU A 58 -3.02 8.72 10.18
N MET A 59 -2.38 8.78 9.01
CA MET A 59 -2.98 9.35 7.81
C MET A 59 -4.25 8.59 7.42
N ILE A 60 -4.19 7.25 7.40
CA ILE A 60 -5.34 6.41 7.07
C ILE A 60 -6.47 6.61 8.08
N ASP A 61 -6.18 6.60 9.39
CA ASP A 61 -7.19 6.79 10.42
C ASP A 61 -7.92 8.13 10.27
N GLU A 62 -7.18 9.22 10.09
CA GLU A 62 -7.75 10.56 9.94
C GLU A 62 -8.61 10.70 8.65
N LEU A 63 -8.16 10.12 7.53
CA LEU A 63 -8.94 10.12 6.29
C LEU A 63 -10.19 9.25 6.38
N LEU A 64 -10.12 8.09 7.05
CA LEU A 64 -11.27 7.20 7.25
C LEU A 64 -12.39 7.88 8.04
N GLN A 65 -12.06 8.77 8.99
CA GLN A 65 -13.09 9.54 9.68
C GLN A 65 -13.87 10.47 8.72
N LEU A 66 -13.21 11.04 7.69
CA LEU A 66 -13.89 11.83 6.65
C LEU A 66 -14.69 10.95 5.69
N VAL A 67 -14.21 9.74 5.40
CA VAL A 67 -14.95 8.75 4.60
C VAL A 67 -16.24 8.33 5.32
N ASN A 68 -16.14 7.99 6.61
CA ASN A 68 -17.26 7.51 7.41
C ASN A 68 -18.37 8.55 7.60
N THR A 69 -18.04 9.83 7.42
CA THR A 69 -19.01 10.94 7.47
C THR A 69 -19.52 11.36 6.08
N GLY A 70 -19.08 10.68 5.02
CA GLY A 70 -19.44 10.99 3.62
C GLY A 70 -18.83 12.29 3.09
N VAL A 71 -17.82 12.82 3.77
CA VAL A 71 -17.12 14.05 3.39
C VAL A 71 -16.10 13.77 2.29
N LEU A 72 -15.32 12.72 2.46
CA LEU A 72 -14.37 12.24 1.47
C LEU A 72 -14.98 11.06 0.73
N CYS A 73 -15.06 11.16 -0.60
CA CYS A 73 -15.81 10.19 -1.40
C CYS A 73 -14.97 9.61 -2.54
N GLY A 74 -14.89 8.28 -2.59
CA GLY A 74 -14.24 7.54 -3.67
C GLY A 74 -12.72 7.51 -3.58
N GLN A 75 -12.12 6.66 -4.41
CA GLN A 75 -10.68 6.40 -4.44
C GLN A 75 -9.86 7.63 -4.86
N GLU A 76 -10.30 8.36 -5.89
CA GLU A 76 -9.56 9.53 -6.39
C GLU A 76 -9.38 10.61 -5.31
N GLN A 77 -10.44 10.93 -4.57
CA GLN A 77 -10.35 11.90 -3.46
C GLN A 77 -9.48 11.37 -2.33
N PHE A 78 -9.55 10.07 -2.02
CA PHE A 78 -8.76 9.46 -0.96
C PHE A 78 -7.26 9.55 -1.27
N GLU A 79 -6.88 9.13 -2.47
CA GLU A 79 -5.48 9.18 -2.93
C GLU A 79 -4.96 10.62 -2.99
N ALA A 80 -5.75 11.54 -3.54
CA ALA A 80 -5.37 12.96 -3.60
C ALA A 80 -5.21 13.57 -2.20
N ALA A 81 -6.10 13.24 -1.26
CA ALA A 81 -6.02 13.70 0.12
C ALA A 81 -4.79 13.10 0.84
N ALA A 82 -4.52 11.80 0.67
CA ALA A 82 -3.37 11.12 1.24
C ALA A 82 -2.04 11.72 0.76
N ILE A 83 -1.87 11.86 -0.56
CA ILE A 83 -0.71 12.51 -1.16
C ILE A 83 -0.60 13.96 -0.67
N GLY A 84 -1.73 14.68 -0.61
CA GLY A 84 -1.80 16.04 -0.10
C GLY A 84 -1.26 16.13 1.32
N LEU A 85 -1.81 15.34 2.26
CA LEU A 85 -1.40 15.33 3.66
C LEU A 85 0.10 15.06 3.82
N ILE A 86 0.65 14.11 3.06
CA ILE A 86 2.08 13.83 3.09
C ILE A 86 2.86 15.06 2.60
N LEU A 87 2.56 15.54 1.40
CA LEU A 87 3.34 16.59 0.73
C LEU A 87 3.31 17.95 1.44
N THR A 88 2.30 18.22 2.26
CA THR A 88 2.15 19.49 2.98
C THR A 88 2.69 19.49 4.40
N CYS A 89 3.27 18.39 4.89
CA CYS A 89 3.81 18.29 6.27
C CYS A 89 5.13 19.03 6.53
N GLY A 90 5.85 19.46 5.50
CA GLY A 90 7.21 20.00 5.61
C GLY A 90 7.55 20.98 4.49
N ASP A 91 8.83 21.36 4.41
CA ASP A 91 9.28 22.45 3.52
C ASP A 91 9.59 21.99 2.10
N SER A 92 9.75 20.68 1.88
CA SER A 92 10.01 20.10 0.56
C SER A 92 9.35 18.73 0.41
N PRO A 93 8.96 18.34 -0.82
CA PRO A 93 8.38 17.01 -1.06
C PRO A 93 9.33 15.89 -0.64
N GLU A 94 10.63 16.10 -0.83
CA GLU A 94 11.69 15.17 -0.41
C GLU A 94 11.67 14.90 1.09
N SER A 95 11.64 15.97 1.91
CA SER A 95 11.57 15.87 3.38
C SER A 95 10.25 15.25 3.88
N CYS A 96 9.14 15.57 3.20
CA CYS A 96 7.83 15.04 3.53
C CYS A 96 7.77 13.53 3.34
N TRP A 97 8.18 13.04 2.17
CA TRP A 97 8.25 11.60 1.91
C TRP A 97 9.22 10.90 2.85
N GLN A 98 10.40 11.47 3.11
CA GLN A 98 11.36 10.88 4.05
C GLN A 98 10.77 10.72 5.46
N ALA A 99 10.08 11.75 5.95
CA ALA A 99 9.39 11.71 7.23
C ALA A 99 8.30 10.64 7.25
N PHE A 100 7.43 10.61 6.24
CA PHE A 100 6.39 9.60 6.09
C PHE A 100 6.97 8.18 6.13
N TYR A 101 7.96 7.88 5.30
CA TYR A 101 8.61 6.56 5.28
C TYR A 101 9.19 6.15 6.63
N ARG A 102 9.98 7.05 7.25
CA ARG A 102 10.63 6.80 8.54
C ARG A 102 9.59 6.51 9.62
N ASN A 103 8.56 7.34 9.72
CA ASN A 103 7.58 7.25 10.78
C ASN A 103 6.67 6.02 10.60
N SER A 104 6.24 5.73 9.36
CA SER A 104 5.42 4.54 9.04
C SER A 104 6.16 3.23 9.33
N LEU A 105 7.45 3.15 9.00
CA LEU A 105 8.26 1.97 9.33
C LEU A 105 8.44 1.83 10.84
N ALA A 106 8.70 2.93 11.56
CA ALA A 106 8.79 2.89 13.02
C ALA A 106 7.48 2.45 13.69
N GLU A 107 6.31 2.81 13.15
CA GLU A 107 5.01 2.32 13.62
C GLU A 107 4.82 0.83 13.37
N LEU A 108 5.23 0.34 12.19
CA LEU A 108 5.20 -1.08 11.85
C LEU A 108 6.12 -1.92 12.76
N GLU A 109 7.32 -1.40 13.06
CA GLU A 109 8.30 -2.06 13.94
C GLU A 109 7.85 -2.08 15.41
N SER A 110 7.33 -0.95 15.90
CA SER A 110 6.82 -0.83 17.27
C SER A 110 5.50 -1.56 17.51
N GLY A 111 4.81 -1.99 16.45
CA GLY A 111 3.52 -2.65 16.52
C GLY A 111 2.33 -1.70 16.74
N ARG A 112 2.54 -0.38 16.63
CA ARG A 112 1.45 0.61 16.73
C ARG A 112 0.59 0.67 15.48
N SER A 113 1.14 0.31 14.32
CA SER A 113 0.36 0.23 13.08
C SER A 113 -0.59 -0.99 13.12
N PRO A 114 -1.86 -0.84 12.70
CA PRO A 114 -2.78 -1.98 12.57
C PRO A 114 -2.30 -3.00 11.53
N PHE A 115 -1.41 -2.62 10.61
CA PHE A 115 -0.80 -3.51 9.61
C PHE A 115 0.43 -4.26 10.13
N ALA A 116 0.92 -3.96 11.33
CA ALA A 116 2.12 -4.60 11.88
C ALA A 116 2.00 -6.13 12.02
N PRO A 117 0.85 -6.71 12.47
CA PRO A 117 0.66 -8.16 12.49
C PRO A 117 0.74 -8.80 11.11
N ILE A 118 0.16 -8.17 10.09
CA ILE A 118 0.16 -8.64 8.70
C ILE A 118 1.59 -8.71 8.16
N HIS A 119 2.37 -7.63 8.32
CA HIS A 119 3.76 -7.64 7.88
C HIS A 119 4.62 -8.65 8.65
N ARG A 120 4.41 -8.80 9.97
CA ARG A 120 5.12 -9.81 10.77
C ARG A 120 4.79 -11.22 10.27
N ARG A 121 3.52 -11.48 9.97
CA ARG A 121 3.07 -12.74 9.42
C ARG A 121 3.67 -13.00 8.05
N ALA A 122 3.62 -12.04 7.13
CA ALA A 122 4.22 -12.15 5.80
C ALA A 122 5.72 -12.45 5.88
N LEU A 123 6.49 -11.73 6.73
CA LEU A 123 7.91 -11.99 6.95
C LEU A 123 8.16 -13.42 7.47
N SER A 124 7.34 -13.90 8.41
CA SER A 124 7.47 -15.27 8.95
C SER A 124 7.19 -16.37 7.93
N LEU A 125 6.55 -16.03 6.81
CA LEU A 125 6.19 -16.94 5.73
C LEU A 125 7.18 -16.90 4.57
N LEU A 126 8.15 -16.00 4.57
CA LEU A 126 9.20 -16.01 3.56
C LEU A 126 10.03 -17.28 3.63
N GLN A 127 10.45 -17.79 2.47
CA GLN A 127 11.29 -18.97 2.34
C GLN A 127 12.43 -18.69 1.35
N GLY A 128 13.64 -19.14 1.68
CA GLY A 128 14.83 -18.88 0.87
C GLY A 128 15.52 -17.57 1.23
N SER A 129 16.24 -16.99 0.28
CA SER A 129 17.02 -15.75 0.46
C SER A 129 16.54 -14.59 -0.41
N SER A 130 15.69 -14.86 -1.40
CA SER A 130 15.18 -13.85 -2.34
C SER A 130 13.66 -13.73 -2.29
N VAL A 131 13.14 -12.50 -2.40
CA VAL A 131 11.71 -12.21 -2.41
C VAL A 131 11.35 -11.21 -3.49
N LEU A 132 10.24 -11.46 -4.20
CA LEU A 132 9.57 -10.48 -5.04
C LEU A 132 8.26 -10.04 -4.38
N GLU A 133 8.15 -8.75 -4.06
CA GLU A 133 6.87 -8.14 -3.71
C GLU A 133 6.16 -7.64 -4.97
N VAL A 134 4.94 -8.15 -5.24
CA VAL A 134 4.07 -7.70 -6.33
C VAL A 134 2.99 -6.79 -5.75
N GLY A 135 2.79 -5.62 -6.35
CA GLY A 135 1.86 -4.60 -5.85
C GLY A 135 2.43 -3.84 -4.67
N SER A 136 3.67 -3.36 -4.78
CA SER A 136 4.40 -2.83 -3.62
C SER A 136 3.82 -1.53 -3.05
N CYS A 137 3.07 -0.72 -3.82
CA CYS A 137 2.63 0.61 -3.41
C CYS A 137 3.80 1.42 -2.82
N PHE A 138 3.71 1.92 -1.58
CA PHE A 138 4.81 2.61 -0.91
C PHE A 138 6.00 1.69 -0.59
N GLY A 139 5.81 0.37 -0.54
CA GLY A 139 6.86 -0.65 -0.42
C GLY A 139 7.36 -0.87 1.00
N PHE A 140 6.52 -0.63 2.01
CA PHE A 140 6.90 -0.86 3.40
C PHE A 140 7.25 -2.32 3.69
N PHE A 141 6.62 -3.28 3.02
CA PHE A 141 6.98 -4.69 3.18
C PHE A 141 8.31 -5.01 2.52
N ALA A 142 8.55 -4.60 1.26
CA ALA A 142 9.87 -4.70 0.61
C ALA A 142 11.00 -4.12 1.46
N LEU A 143 10.82 -2.91 2.00
CA LEU A 143 11.83 -2.26 2.87
C LEU A 143 12.11 -3.10 4.13
N ARG A 144 11.06 -3.63 4.76
CA ARG A 144 11.22 -4.49 5.94
C ARG A 144 11.85 -5.83 5.61
N ALA A 145 11.54 -6.43 4.47
CA ALA A 145 12.18 -7.66 4.01
C ALA A 145 13.67 -7.44 3.72
N ALA A 146 14.03 -6.32 3.09
CA ALA A 146 15.42 -5.95 2.83
C ALA A 146 16.18 -5.72 4.15
N ALA A 147 15.57 -5.02 5.11
CA ALA A 147 16.13 -4.83 6.45
C ALA A 147 16.29 -6.16 7.22
N ALA A 148 15.46 -7.17 6.93
CA ALA A 148 15.58 -8.53 7.46
C ALA A 148 16.65 -9.39 6.75
N GLY A 149 17.35 -8.83 5.74
CA GLY A 149 18.48 -9.48 5.06
C GLY A 149 18.10 -10.29 3.81
N PHE A 150 16.88 -10.14 3.29
CA PHE A 150 16.50 -10.74 2.01
C PHE A 150 17.02 -9.93 0.82
N ASP A 151 17.29 -10.62 -0.29
CA ASP A 151 17.45 -10.01 -1.61
C ASP A 151 16.07 -9.68 -2.17
N VAL A 152 15.73 -8.38 -2.22
CA VAL A 152 14.36 -7.92 -2.50
C VAL A 152 14.27 -7.32 -3.90
N SER A 153 13.34 -7.85 -4.68
CA SER A 153 12.75 -7.16 -5.83
C SER A 153 11.33 -6.72 -5.48
N ALA A 154 10.88 -5.61 -6.05
CA ALA A 154 9.53 -5.09 -5.84
C ALA A 154 9.00 -4.48 -7.14
N CYS A 155 7.73 -4.77 -7.47
CA CYS A 155 7.08 -4.14 -8.59
C CYS A 155 5.67 -3.64 -8.30
N ASP A 156 5.29 -2.59 -9.02
CA ASP A 156 3.96 -2.01 -9.00
C ASP A 156 3.62 -1.49 -10.41
N ILE A 157 2.32 -1.37 -10.73
CA ILE A 157 1.86 -0.78 -11.98
C ILE A 157 2.15 0.73 -12.03
N SER A 158 2.20 1.37 -10.86
CA SER A 158 2.47 2.80 -10.69
C SER A 158 3.97 3.10 -10.73
N SER A 159 4.42 3.74 -11.80
CA SER A 159 5.80 4.25 -11.91
C SER A 159 6.18 5.25 -10.82
N GLY A 160 5.20 6.01 -10.31
CA GLY A 160 5.38 6.91 -9.19
C GLY A 160 5.70 6.17 -7.89
N ALA A 161 4.95 5.10 -7.60
CA ALA A 161 5.17 4.24 -6.43
C ALA A 161 6.55 3.57 -6.46
N VAL A 162 6.91 2.96 -7.61
CA VAL A 162 8.23 2.36 -7.86
C VAL A 162 9.36 3.37 -7.63
N THR A 163 9.20 4.60 -8.14
CA THR A 163 10.21 5.66 -7.97
C THR A 163 10.34 6.10 -6.51
N LEU A 164 9.24 6.22 -5.77
CA LEU A 164 9.25 6.58 -4.35
C LEU A 164 9.93 5.51 -3.50
N LEU A 165 9.59 4.24 -3.73
CA LEU A 165 10.20 3.10 -3.05
C LEU A 165 11.72 3.05 -3.28
N GLY A 166 12.17 3.16 -4.54
CA GLY A 166 13.60 3.14 -4.86
C GLY A 166 14.38 4.27 -4.17
N LYS A 167 13.81 5.48 -4.11
CA LYS A 167 14.41 6.61 -3.37
C LYS A 167 14.43 6.36 -1.86
N ALA A 168 13.34 5.82 -1.30
CA ALA A 168 13.26 5.50 0.12
C ALA A 168 14.31 4.46 0.52
N ALA A 169 14.41 3.37 -0.24
CA ALA A 169 15.41 2.31 -0.04
C ALA A 169 16.83 2.88 -0.05
N GLY A 170 17.18 3.66 -1.09
CA GLY A 170 18.51 4.27 -1.21
C GLY A 170 18.87 5.20 -0.03
N ARG A 171 17.93 6.02 0.44
CA ARG A 171 18.15 6.89 1.62
C ARG A 171 18.32 6.12 2.92
N MET A 172 17.73 4.93 3.02
CA MET A 172 17.85 4.05 4.17
C MET A 172 19.09 3.14 4.11
N GLY A 173 19.88 3.21 3.02
CA GLY A 173 21.00 2.30 2.80
C GLY A 173 20.56 0.85 2.55
N LEU A 174 19.31 0.65 2.11
CA LEU A 174 18.76 -0.65 1.75
C LEU A 174 18.83 -0.86 0.24
N THR A 175 19.06 -2.11 -0.17
CA THR A 175 19.03 -2.51 -1.57
C THR A 175 17.69 -3.16 -1.89
N VAL A 176 16.86 -2.49 -2.70
CA VAL A 176 15.61 -3.03 -3.25
C VAL A 176 15.63 -2.80 -4.76
N GLN A 177 15.52 -3.87 -5.55
CA GLN A 177 15.40 -3.76 -7.00
C GLN A 177 13.95 -3.42 -7.35
N THR A 178 13.72 -2.18 -7.80
CA THR A 178 12.36 -1.69 -8.10
C THR A 178 12.11 -1.67 -9.61
N GLN A 179 10.99 -2.20 -10.07
CA GLN A 179 10.60 -2.21 -11.48
C GLN A 179 9.11 -1.95 -11.65
N VAL A 180 8.71 -1.25 -12.72
CA VAL A 180 7.29 -1.19 -13.12
C VAL A 180 6.87 -2.54 -13.67
N GLY A 181 5.81 -3.13 -13.13
CA GLY A 181 5.36 -4.46 -13.51
C GLY A 181 3.85 -4.62 -13.36
N ASN A 182 3.25 -5.40 -14.26
CA ASN A 182 1.85 -5.78 -14.18
C ASN A 182 1.75 -7.16 -13.51
N ALA A 183 0.89 -7.31 -12.49
CA ALA A 183 0.75 -8.57 -11.76
C ALA A 183 0.30 -9.75 -12.64
N VAL A 184 -0.36 -9.46 -13.77
CA VAL A 184 -0.86 -10.48 -14.72
C VAL A 184 0.10 -10.74 -15.88
N GLU A 185 1.23 -10.04 -15.92
CA GLU A 185 2.32 -10.22 -16.89
C GLU A 185 3.61 -9.73 -16.23
N LEU A 186 4.14 -10.53 -15.32
CA LEU A 186 5.27 -10.14 -14.49
C LEU A 186 6.54 -10.04 -15.36
N PRO A 187 7.31 -8.93 -15.28
CA PRO A 187 8.53 -8.73 -16.07
C PRO A 187 9.74 -9.52 -15.53
N TYR A 188 9.48 -10.72 -15.01
CA TYR A 188 10.44 -11.58 -14.32
C TYR A 188 10.48 -12.97 -14.97
N PRO A 189 11.67 -13.59 -15.10
CA PRO A 189 11.78 -14.96 -15.60
C PRO A 189 11.08 -15.98 -14.70
N THR A 190 10.78 -17.15 -15.26
CA THR A 190 10.37 -18.32 -14.48
C THR A 190 11.43 -18.67 -13.44
N ASP A 191 11.02 -19.11 -12.25
CA ASP A 191 11.92 -19.58 -11.19
C ASP A 191 13.05 -18.58 -10.86
N CYS A 192 12.75 -17.28 -10.79
CA CYS A 192 13.78 -16.24 -10.61
C CYS A 192 13.98 -15.80 -9.15
N THR A 193 13.01 -16.05 -8.27
CA THR A 193 13.04 -15.67 -6.84
C THR A 193 12.51 -16.80 -5.96
N ASP A 194 12.90 -16.86 -4.69
CA ASP A 194 12.47 -17.95 -3.80
C ASP A 194 11.02 -17.80 -3.36
N THR A 195 10.64 -16.59 -2.94
CA THR A 195 9.28 -16.28 -2.51
C THR A 195 8.70 -15.13 -3.34
N VAL A 196 7.48 -15.28 -3.83
CA VAL A 196 6.68 -14.17 -4.36
C VAL A 196 5.58 -13.83 -3.36
N THR A 197 5.36 -12.53 -3.09
CA THR A 197 4.29 -12.08 -2.20
C THR A 197 3.29 -11.18 -2.92
N LEU A 198 2.00 -11.43 -2.69
CA LEU A 198 0.86 -10.63 -3.14
C LEU A 198 0.06 -10.26 -1.90
N ILE A 199 0.55 -9.25 -1.17
CA ILE A 199 -0.04 -8.82 0.11
C ILE A 199 -0.96 -7.64 -0.19
N HIS A 200 -2.26 -7.83 0.05
CA HIS A 200 -3.28 -6.82 -0.20
C HIS A 200 -3.24 -6.27 -1.64
N LEU A 201 -3.30 -7.20 -2.62
CA LEU A 201 -3.24 -6.88 -4.05
C LEU A 201 -4.45 -7.46 -4.81
N LEU A 202 -4.79 -8.73 -4.57
CA LEU A 202 -5.74 -9.47 -5.41
C LEU A 202 -7.19 -8.95 -5.27
N GLU A 203 -7.51 -8.26 -4.18
CA GLU A 203 -8.75 -7.52 -3.99
C GLU A 203 -8.99 -6.45 -5.07
N HIS A 204 -7.92 -5.92 -5.68
CA HIS A 204 -7.97 -4.94 -6.76
C HIS A 204 -8.07 -5.56 -8.16
N LEU A 205 -8.00 -6.90 -8.29
CA LEU A 205 -7.94 -7.62 -9.57
C LEU A 205 -9.06 -8.66 -9.74
N PRO A 206 -10.35 -8.33 -9.50
CA PRO A 206 -11.44 -9.32 -9.44
C PRO A 206 -11.54 -10.25 -10.66
N ASP A 207 -11.27 -9.72 -11.85
CA ASP A 207 -11.40 -10.48 -13.11
C ASP A 207 -10.09 -11.15 -13.57
N GLN A 208 -9.00 -10.97 -12.83
CA GLN A 208 -7.66 -11.42 -13.25
C GLN A 208 -6.88 -12.16 -12.17
N VAL A 209 -7.53 -12.54 -11.06
CA VAL A 209 -6.88 -13.22 -9.93
C VAL A 209 -6.17 -14.51 -10.37
N ASP A 210 -6.83 -15.35 -11.16
CA ASP A 210 -6.26 -16.62 -11.62
C ASP A 210 -4.99 -16.40 -12.44
N VAL A 211 -4.94 -15.34 -13.27
CA VAL A 211 -3.75 -14.99 -14.07
C VAL A 211 -2.62 -14.49 -13.17
N ALA A 212 -2.92 -13.61 -12.21
CA ALA A 212 -1.92 -13.07 -11.29
C ALA A 212 -1.30 -14.16 -10.39
N ILE A 213 -2.11 -15.12 -9.92
CA ILE A 213 -1.62 -16.26 -9.13
C ILE A 213 -0.71 -17.15 -9.99
N ASN A 214 -1.09 -17.43 -11.24
CA ASN A 214 -0.27 -18.24 -12.14
C ASN A 214 1.07 -17.56 -12.48
N GLU A 215 1.08 -16.25 -12.71
CA GLU A 215 2.32 -15.49 -12.90
C GLU A 215 3.20 -15.53 -11.65
N ALA A 216 2.62 -15.38 -10.46
CA ALA A 216 3.38 -15.51 -9.21
C ALA A 216 3.97 -16.92 -9.02
N LEU A 217 3.20 -17.96 -9.34
CA LEU A 217 3.66 -19.35 -9.28
C LEU A 217 4.76 -19.63 -10.31
N ARG A 218 4.67 -19.04 -11.51
CA ARG A 218 5.71 -19.13 -12.55
C ARG A 218 7.02 -18.51 -12.07
N VAL A 219 6.97 -17.36 -11.41
CA VAL A 219 8.16 -16.61 -10.98
C VAL A 219 8.80 -17.18 -9.71
N ALA A 220 8.00 -17.74 -8.80
CA ALA A 220 8.46 -18.30 -7.54
C ALA A 220 9.10 -19.69 -7.70
N ARG A 221 10.29 -19.88 -7.12
CA ARG A 221 10.94 -21.19 -7.01
C ARG A 221 10.36 -22.06 -5.91
N ARG A 222 9.93 -21.46 -4.80
CA ARG A 222 9.62 -22.19 -3.56
C ARG A 222 8.27 -21.88 -2.98
N ARG A 223 7.83 -20.62 -3.02
CA ARG A 223 6.63 -20.20 -2.32
C ARG A 223 5.95 -18.99 -2.95
N VAL A 224 4.63 -19.00 -2.97
CA VAL A 224 3.81 -17.81 -3.16
C VAL A 224 3.03 -17.55 -1.87
N VAL A 225 3.09 -16.33 -1.36
CA VAL A 225 2.35 -15.89 -0.16
C VAL A 225 1.34 -14.83 -0.57
N ILE A 226 0.06 -15.14 -0.40
CA ILE A 226 -1.05 -14.24 -0.69
C ILE A 226 -1.72 -13.90 0.63
N ALA A 227 -1.98 -12.60 0.85
CA ALA A 227 -2.80 -12.11 1.95
C ALA A 227 -3.84 -11.15 1.39
N VAL A 228 -5.08 -11.27 1.86
CA VAL A 228 -6.19 -10.41 1.45
C VAL A 228 -7.01 -9.97 2.67
N PRO A 229 -7.60 -8.76 2.64
CA PRO A 229 -8.48 -8.30 3.69
C PRO A 229 -9.78 -9.11 3.68
N PHE A 230 -10.30 -9.41 4.87
CA PHE A 230 -11.67 -9.88 5.04
C PHE A 230 -12.50 -8.72 5.57
N GLU A 231 -13.40 -8.23 4.72
CA GLU A 231 -14.29 -7.12 5.02
C GLU A 231 -15.74 -7.57 4.83
N GLU A 232 -16.64 -7.15 5.73
CA GLU A 232 -18.07 -7.42 5.57
C GLU A 232 -18.65 -6.65 4.39
N VAL A 233 -18.19 -5.41 4.21
CA VAL A 233 -18.53 -4.54 3.08
C VAL A 233 -17.21 -4.11 2.45
N PRO A 234 -16.99 -4.33 1.14
CA PRO A 234 -15.79 -3.85 0.46
C PRO A 234 -15.62 -2.34 0.67
N SER A 235 -14.37 -1.89 0.73
CA SER A 235 -13.99 -0.49 0.92
C SER A 235 -13.59 0.18 -0.41
N PRO A 236 -14.50 0.85 -1.16
CA PRO A 236 -14.19 1.36 -2.50
C PRO A 236 -13.18 2.50 -2.51
N HIS A 237 -12.97 3.18 -1.38
CA HIS A 237 -11.96 4.23 -1.24
C HIS A 237 -10.53 3.67 -1.27
N PHE A 238 -10.35 2.39 -0.94
CA PHE A 238 -9.12 1.64 -1.17
C PHE A 238 -9.13 0.92 -2.53
N GLY A 239 -10.19 1.03 -3.34
CA GLY A 239 -10.32 0.27 -4.58
C GLY A 239 -10.69 -1.20 -4.38
N HIS A 240 -11.30 -1.56 -3.23
CA HIS A 240 -11.81 -2.91 -2.99
C HIS A 240 -13.21 -3.02 -3.59
N HIS A 241 -13.37 -3.85 -4.62
CA HIS A 241 -14.63 -3.99 -5.36
C HIS A 241 -15.34 -5.33 -5.13
N GLN A 242 -14.77 -6.20 -4.30
CA GLN A 242 -15.29 -7.54 -4.04
C GLN A 242 -15.13 -7.88 -2.56
N ARG A 243 -16.07 -8.69 -2.04
CA ARG A 243 -15.95 -9.28 -0.71
C ARG A 243 -15.20 -10.60 -0.83
N LEU A 244 -14.06 -10.68 -0.16
CA LEU A 244 -13.23 -11.88 -0.12
C LEU A 244 -13.52 -12.69 1.15
N THR A 245 -13.60 -14.00 1.01
CA THR A 245 -13.82 -14.93 2.14
C THR A 245 -12.84 -16.11 2.08
N SER A 246 -12.87 -16.98 3.11
CA SER A 246 -12.09 -18.22 3.09
C SER A 246 -12.48 -19.13 1.93
N GLU A 247 -13.76 -19.18 1.55
CA GLU A 247 -14.25 -19.93 0.39
C GLU A 247 -13.68 -19.38 -0.92
N THR A 248 -13.51 -18.05 -1.02
CA THR A 248 -12.82 -17.43 -2.15
C THR A 248 -11.39 -17.96 -2.28
N LEU A 249 -10.64 -18.03 -1.18
CA LEU A 249 -9.27 -18.56 -1.18
C LEU A 249 -9.21 -20.05 -1.53
N VAL A 250 -10.16 -20.85 -1.05
CA VAL A 250 -10.30 -22.26 -1.43
C VAL A 250 -10.53 -22.40 -2.94
N THR A 251 -11.38 -21.53 -3.50
CA THR A 251 -11.66 -21.51 -4.94
C THR A 251 -10.43 -21.16 -5.76
N TRP A 252 -9.66 -20.14 -5.34
CA TRP A 252 -8.41 -19.78 -6.01
C TRP A 252 -7.38 -20.90 -5.95
N ALA A 253 -7.19 -21.53 -4.79
CA ALA A 253 -6.28 -22.67 -4.65
C ALA A 253 -6.67 -23.82 -5.59
N ALA A 254 -7.96 -24.17 -5.67
CA ALA A 254 -8.45 -25.25 -6.51
C ALA A 254 -8.26 -25.02 -8.02
N ARG A 255 -8.08 -23.78 -8.47
CA ARG A 255 -7.89 -23.41 -9.88
C ARG A 255 -6.42 -23.27 -10.29
N ALA A 256 -5.54 -22.99 -9.33
CA ALA A 256 -4.13 -22.77 -9.58
C ALA A 256 -3.36 -24.10 -9.68
N ASP A 257 -2.38 -24.16 -10.57
CA ASP A 257 -1.48 -25.31 -10.67
C ASP A 257 -0.40 -25.22 -9.59
N HIS A 258 -0.61 -25.95 -8.48
CA HIS A 258 0.31 -25.97 -7.34
C HIS A 258 0.46 -27.39 -6.80
N ARG A 259 1.58 -27.68 -6.12
CA ARG A 259 1.75 -28.98 -5.45
C ARG A 259 1.23 -29.02 -4.00
N GLY A 260 0.93 -27.86 -3.43
CA GLY A 260 0.43 -27.75 -2.06
C GLY A 260 -0.09 -26.35 -1.74
N ALA A 261 -1.18 -26.30 -0.98
CA ALA A 261 -1.80 -25.07 -0.51
C ALA A 261 -2.06 -25.13 1.00
N ARG A 262 -1.87 -24.00 1.68
CA ARG A 262 -2.27 -23.80 3.07
C ARG A 262 -3.08 -22.52 3.19
N ILE A 263 -4.31 -22.65 3.68
CA ILE A 263 -5.24 -21.55 3.90
C ILE A 263 -5.46 -21.37 5.39
N PHE A 264 -5.46 -20.13 5.87
CA PHE A 264 -5.75 -19.80 7.27
C PHE A 264 -6.15 -18.33 7.40
N THR A 265 -6.67 -17.96 8.57
CA THR A 265 -7.07 -16.59 8.90
C THR A 265 -6.14 -16.02 9.96
N ASP A 266 -5.66 -14.80 9.74
CA ASP A 266 -4.83 -14.04 10.68
C ASP A 266 -4.83 -12.56 10.26
N HIS A 267 -5.71 -11.73 10.84
CA HIS A 267 -5.93 -10.34 10.40
C HIS A 267 -6.32 -10.21 8.91
N GLY A 268 -7.10 -11.18 8.40
CA GLY A 268 -7.42 -11.33 6.99
C GLY A 268 -7.28 -12.78 6.54
N GLY A 269 -7.50 -13.03 5.25
CA GLY A 269 -7.34 -14.34 4.64
C GLY A 269 -5.93 -14.54 4.09
N TRP A 270 -5.36 -15.73 4.30
CA TRP A 270 -4.04 -16.10 3.80
C TRP A 270 -4.11 -17.35 2.95
N LEU A 271 -3.44 -17.31 1.80
CA LEU A 271 -3.21 -18.45 0.91
C LEU A 271 -1.72 -18.58 0.65
N VAL A 272 -1.12 -19.69 1.09
CA VAL A 272 0.29 -19.99 0.85
C VAL A 272 0.37 -21.18 -0.10
N LEU A 273 0.98 -20.98 -1.26
CA LEU A 273 1.11 -21.97 -2.32
C LEU A 273 2.56 -22.41 -2.49
N GLN A 274 2.73 -23.65 -2.93
CA GLN A 274 3.99 -24.21 -3.37
C GLN A 274 3.96 -24.42 -4.90
N PRO A 275 4.90 -23.83 -5.66
CA PRO A 275 5.00 -24.03 -7.10
C PRO A 275 5.14 -25.51 -7.47
N PRO A 276 4.65 -25.96 -8.65
CA PRO A 276 4.67 -27.36 -9.06
C PRO A 276 6.08 -27.99 -9.10
N GLY A 277 7.07 -27.22 -9.54
CA GLY A 277 8.47 -27.68 -9.69
C GLY A 277 9.37 -27.50 -8.47
N ALA A 278 8.82 -27.00 -7.35
CA ALA A 278 9.58 -26.64 -6.14
C ALA A 278 10.10 -27.86 -5.34
#